data_AF-A0A2S0VQ23-F1
#
_entry.id   AF-A0A2S0VQ23-F1
#
_cell.length_a   1.000
_cell.length_b   1.000
_cell.length_c   1.000
_cell.angle_alpha   90.00
_cell.angle_beta   90.00
_cell.angle_gamma   90.00
#
_symmetry.space_group_name_H-M   'P 1'
#
loop_
_entity.id
_entity.type
_entity.pdbx_description
1 polymer ?
#
loop_
_entity_poly.entity_id
_entity_poly.type
_entity_poly.pdbx_seq_one_letter_code
_entity_poly.pdbx_strand_id
1 'polypeptide(L)'
;MKLKHMLMAATLASLSLSQYAFANLPSGVHSSLNTSNASWNATSKTLTIKKSVSFGNDNNKEGFYWTVPTSIKTVHINSNVTVTGGFRLKAPMTIKGGNRNTSKIFGTNTKAWAHGPDGVPDPATSCSAGAKGNDRVHDCEKWKYGAISVDYNASASAQYKVKSLTIVNARTYAITALKQPLNVDRVTILNTRTNDFRSNSDGIGGGPNTRITNTKIDTWDDAIKLYANNTYVKNVTIVHNSNGAPFQLGWGDKPTTTHNLHNVLVKQGQDPNGHFNLALFSNSGGTVNATVNTSGLRAEYSSNKKLWYNGGKVNLPLIVMKGSSSSKLTLKSLDGANVKLSAPAAKQGNGQASAKMNGVWAVKNYYNFGNPSLVTGCGC
;
A
#
# COMPACT_ATOMS: atom_id res chain seq x y z
N MET A 1 -33.50 72.96 2.76
CA MET A 1 -33.41 71.52 3.09
C MET A 1 -32.97 70.78 1.83
N LYS A 2 -31.92 69.94 1.91
CA LYS A 2 -31.58 68.83 0.99
C LYS A 2 -31.17 69.20 -0.46
N LEU A 3 -30.16 68.61 -1.11
CA LEU A 3 -29.12 67.65 -0.76
C LEU A 3 -28.12 67.69 -1.95
N LYS A 4 -26.87 68.12 -1.73
CA LYS A 4 -25.79 68.03 -2.74
C LYS A 4 -25.35 66.57 -2.85
N HIS A 5 -25.54 65.94 -4.01
CA HIS A 5 -25.00 64.61 -4.30
C HIS A 5 -23.57 64.73 -4.84
N MET A 6 -22.59 64.36 -4.03
CA MET A 6 -21.22 64.10 -4.45
C MET A 6 -21.16 62.73 -5.14
N LEU A 7 -20.85 62.71 -6.43
CA LEU A 7 -20.40 61.51 -7.13
C LEU A 7 -18.94 61.25 -6.74
N MET A 8 -18.70 60.24 -5.90
CA MET A 8 -17.36 59.67 -5.71
C MET A 8 -17.08 58.68 -6.84
N ALA A 9 -16.19 59.05 -7.77
CA ALA A 9 -15.62 58.12 -8.72
C ALA A 9 -14.62 57.21 -7.97
N ALA A 10 -15.05 55.98 -7.67
CA ALA A 10 -14.17 54.94 -7.15
C ALA A 10 -13.36 54.36 -8.31
N THR A 11 -12.09 54.75 -8.41
CA THR A 11 -11.11 54.18 -9.33
C THR A 11 -10.89 52.71 -8.94
N LEU A 12 -11.45 51.77 -9.72
CA LEU A 12 -11.09 50.35 -9.62
C LEU A 12 -9.62 50.20 -10.01
N ALA A 13 -8.74 50.06 -9.02
CA ALA A 13 -7.37 49.61 -9.25
C ALA A 13 -7.43 48.19 -9.85
N SER A 14 -7.08 48.08 -11.13
CA SER A 14 -6.82 46.80 -11.77
C SER A 14 -5.69 46.10 -11.01
N LEU A 15 -6.04 45.16 -10.14
CA LEU A 15 -5.13 44.16 -9.61
C LEU A 15 -4.59 43.39 -10.81
N SER A 16 -3.39 43.76 -11.25
CA SER A 16 -2.64 42.99 -12.23
C SER A 16 -2.53 41.58 -11.70
N LEU A 17 -3.16 40.62 -12.39
CA LEU A 17 -2.87 39.21 -12.15
C LEU A 17 -1.36 39.06 -12.29
N SER A 18 -0.72 38.75 -11.17
CA SER A 18 0.72 38.52 -11.12
C SER A 18 1.05 37.52 -12.21
N GLN A 19 1.88 37.97 -13.16
CA GLN A 19 2.64 37.08 -14.01
C GLN A 19 3.37 36.14 -13.05
N TYR A 20 2.86 34.92 -12.90
CA TYR A 20 3.60 33.84 -12.25
C TYR A 20 4.79 33.56 -13.16
N ALA A 21 5.89 34.29 -12.94
CA ALA A 21 7.18 33.92 -13.45
C ALA A 21 7.36 32.44 -13.08
N PHE A 22 7.41 31.58 -14.09
CA PHE A 22 7.65 30.16 -13.86
C PHE A 22 9.01 30.05 -13.19
N ALA A 23 8.99 29.94 -11.86
CA ALA A 23 10.19 29.85 -11.06
C ALA A 23 11.00 28.65 -11.55
N ASN A 24 12.31 28.83 -11.65
CA ASN A 24 13.25 27.73 -11.84
C ASN A 24 12.90 26.59 -10.87
N LEU A 25 12.99 25.36 -11.37
CA LEU A 25 12.76 24.19 -10.51
C LEU A 25 13.79 24.19 -9.37
N PRO A 26 13.41 23.74 -8.16
CA PRO A 26 14.35 23.69 -7.05
C PRO A 26 15.50 22.71 -7.35
N SER A 27 16.63 22.90 -6.67
CA SER A 27 17.77 21.99 -6.80
C SER A 27 17.41 20.55 -6.38
N GLY A 28 18.07 19.57 -7.01
CA GLY A 28 17.86 18.14 -6.74
C GLY A 28 16.58 17.54 -7.32
N VAL A 29 15.85 18.30 -8.16
CA VAL A 29 14.79 17.72 -9.01
C VAL A 29 15.41 16.71 -9.97
N HIS A 30 14.69 15.61 -10.24
CA HIS A 30 15.15 14.56 -11.15
C HIS A 30 15.49 15.13 -12.53
N SER A 31 16.55 14.64 -13.18
CA SER A 31 17.01 15.15 -14.49
C SER A 31 15.97 15.06 -15.61
N SER A 32 15.06 14.08 -15.54
CA SER A 32 13.92 13.97 -16.47
C SER A 32 12.84 15.05 -16.29
N LEU A 33 12.92 15.89 -15.25
CA LEU A 33 11.96 16.96 -14.97
C LEU A 33 12.58 18.32 -15.28
N ASN A 34 11.88 19.12 -16.09
CA ASN A 34 12.28 20.46 -16.49
C ASN A 34 11.03 21.35 -16.65
N THR A 35 11.19 22.64 -16.96
CA THR A 35 10.07 23.60 -17.02
C THR A 35 9.02 23.26 -18.09
N SER A 36 9.37 22.46 -19.11
CA SER A 36 8.44 22.02 -20.16
C SER A 36 7.45 20.94 -19.68
N ASN A 37 7.83 20.13 -18.67
CA ASN A 37 7.05 19.01 -18.17
C ASN A 37 6.72 19.09 -16.67
N ALA A 38 7.29 20.05 -15.96
CA ALA A 38 7.04 20.31 -14.54
C ALA A 38 6.87 21.81 -14.26
N SER A 39 6.32 22.14 -13.10
CA SER A 39 6.24 23.50 -12.60
C SER A 39 6.44 23.52 -11.09
N TRP A 40 7.07 24.58 -10.59
CA TRP A 40 7.34 24.76 -9.17
C TRP A 40 6.53 25.92 -8.60
N ASN A 41 5.87 25.69 -7.47
CA ASN A 41 5.25 26.73 -6.66
C ASN A 41 6.05 26.89 -5.37
N ALA A 42 6.86 27.96 -5.31
CA ALA A 42 7.78 28.22 -4.22
C ALA A 42 7.10 28.53 -2.87
N THR A 43 5.89 29.07 -2.90
CA THR A 43 5.09 29.41 -1.71
C THR A 43 4.58 28.15 -1.02
N SER A 44 3.91 27.28 -1.78
CA SER A 44 3.35 26.02 -1.26
C SER A 44 4.37 24.87 -1.19
N LYS A 45 5.58 25.09 -1.71
CA LYS A 45 6.62 24.07 -1.88
C LYS A 45 6.12 22.84 -2.67
N THR A 46 5.35 23.10 -3.72
CA THR A 46 4.73 22.06 -4.56
C THR A 46 5.42 21.97 -5.90
N LEU A 47 5.95 20.79 -6.23
CA LEU A 47 6.37 20.43 -7.58
C LEU A 47 5.22 19.70 -8.28
N THR A 48 4.75 20.23 -9.40
CA THR A 48 3.72 19.60 -10.23
C THR A 48 4.36 18.99 -11.48
N ILE A 49 4.14 17.70 -11.71
CA ILE A 49 4.50 16.98 -12.93
C ILE A 49 3.31 17.07 -13.89
N LYS A 50 3.48 17.81 -14.99
CA LYS A 50 2.43 18.19 -15.95
C LYS A 50 2.33 17.23 -17.14
N LYS A 51 3.40 16.51 -17.47
CA LYS A 51 3.46 15.54 -18.58
C LYS A 51 4.09 14.25 -18.10
N SER A 52 3.77 13.14 -18.74
CA SER A 52 4.36 11.83 -18.43
C SER A 52 5.88 11.85 -18.59
N VAL A 53 6.58 11.16 -17.70
CA VAL A 53 8.04 11.13 -17.64
C VAL A 53 8.54 9.74 -17.24
N SER A 54 9.77 9.41 -17.64
CA SER A 54 10.49 8.23 -17.16
C SER A 54 11.73 8.67 -16.41
N PHE A 55 11.89 8.19 -15.17
CA PHE A 55 13.11 8.44 -14.38
C PHE A 55 14.25 7.52 -14.83
N GLY A 56 13.92 6.27 -15.15
CA GLY A 56 14.85 5.32 -15.74
C GLY A 56 14.12 4.22 -16.51
N ASN A 57 14.85 3.17 -16.87
CA ASN A 57 14.31 1.94 -17.47
C ASN A 57 14.49 0.77 -16.49
N ASP A 58 13.95 -0.40 -16.83
CA ASP A 58 13.99 -1.63 -16.03
C ASP A 58 15.39 -2.07 -15.56
N ASN A 59 16.43 -1.77 -16.33
CA ASN A 59 17.81 -2.13 -16.01
C ASN A 59 18.50 -1.09 -15.13
N ASN A 60 17.99 0.14 -15.08
CA ASN A 60 18.53 1.17 -14.20
C ASN A 60 18.02 0.96 -12.77
N LYS A 61 18.82 0.32 -11.92
CA LYS A 61 18.44 0.03 -10.53
C LYS A 61 18.21 1.30 -9.71
N GLU A 62 19.17 2.24 -9.72
CA GLU A 62 19.11 3.43 -8.86
C GLU A 62 18.45 4.63 -9.55
N GLY A 63 18.78 4.91 -10.81
CA GLY A 63 18.24 6.05 -11.56
C GLY A 63 16.75 5.92 -11.89
N PHE A 64 16.13 4.76 -11.64
CA PHE A 64 14.67 4.63 -11.67
C PHE A 64 13.98 5.36 -10.50
N TYR A 65 14.72 5.67 -9.44
CA TYR A 65 14.18 6.27 -8.23
C TYR A 65 14.64 7.72 -8.08
N TRP A 66 13.68 8.59 -7.80
CA TRP A 66 13.98 9.96 -7.41
C TRP A 66 13.95 10.09 -5.89
N THR A 67 15.11 10.42 -5.30
CA THR A 67 15.16 10.89 -3.91
C THR A 67 14.69 12.34 -3.88
N VAL A 68 13.47 12.55 -3.37
CA VAL A 68 12.83 13.86 -3.42
C VAL A 68 13.54 14.83 -2.44
N PRO A 69 14.01 16.00 -2.91
CA PRO A 69 14.61 17.01 -2.04
C PRO A 69 13.70 17.44 -0.91
N THR A 70 14.25 17.66 0.28
CA THR A 70 13.50 18.04 1.48
C THR A 70 12.86 19.44 1.39
N SER A 71 13.32 20.26 0.44
CA SER A 71 12.73 21.55 0.07
C SER A 71 11.35 21.41 -0.59
N ILE A 72 11.05 20.25 -1.19
CA ILE A 72 9.75 19.93 -1.78
C ILE A 72 8.88 19.28 -0.71
N LYS A 73 7.70 19.86 -0.45
CA LYS A 73 6.73 19.33 0.53
C LYS A 73 5.59 18.57 -0.14
N THR A 74 5.33 18.84 -1.40
CA THR A 74 4.33 18.13 -2.20
C THR A 74 4.86 17.84 -3.60
N VAL A 75 4.76 16.58 -4.02
CA VAL A 75 4.80 16.20 -5.44
C VAL A 75 3.37 15.97 -5.90
N HIS A 76 2.95 16.70 -6.92
CA HIS A 76 1.63 16.58 -7.53
C HIS A 76 1.78 16.02 -8.95
N ILE A 77 1.25 14.83 -9.20
CA ILE A 77 1.17 14.21 -10.52
C ILE A 77 -0.16 14.63 -11.14
N ASN A 78 -0.17 15.42 -12.21
CA ASN A 78 -1.43 15.87 -12.82
C ASN A 78 -2.30 14.70 -13.30
N SER A 79 -3.58 14.97 -13.56
CA SER A 79 -4.46 14.02 -14.26
C SER A 79 -3.86 13.64 -15.62
N ASN A 80 -4.05 12.39 -16.04
CA ASN A 80 -3.52 11.84 -17.30
C ASN A 80 -1.98 11.85 -17.41
N VAL A 81 -1.27 11.90 -16.29
CA VAL A 81 0.20 11.83 -16.23
C VAL A 81 0.62 10.49 -15.64
N THR A 82 1.56 9.84 -16.31
CA THR A 82 2.25 8.64 -15.78
C THR A 82 3.71 8.97 -15.49
N VAL A 83 4.14 8.68 -14.26
CA VAL A 83 5.54 8.66 -13.88
C VAL A 83 6.02 7.22 -13.92
N THR A 84 6.91 6.90 -14.86
CA THR A 84 7.62 5.62 -14.88
C THR A 84 8.85 5.75 -13.99
N GLY A 85 8.75 5.26 -12.76
CA GLY A 85 9.75 5.51 -11.72
C GLY A 85 9.25 5.20 -10.32
N GLY A 86 10.09 5.45 -9.32
CA GLY A 86 9.72 5.40 -7.90
C GLY A 86 10.19 6.65 -7.13
N PHE A 87 9.61 6.89 -5.96
CA PHE A 87 9.95 8.02 -5.10
C PHE A 87 10.55 7.54 -3.77
N ARG A 88 11.68 8.12 -3.39
CA ARG A 88 12.32 7.92 -2.07
C ARG A 88 12.16 9.18 -1.23
N LEU A 89 11.58 9.04 -0.04
CA LEU A 89 11.20 10.16 0.81
C LEU A 89 12.10 10.22 2.05
N LYS A 90 12.81 11.34 2.25
CA LYS A 90 13.69 11.55 3.42
C LYS A 90 13.10 12.51 4.47
N ALA A 91 12.01 13.19 4.15
CA ALA A 91 11.34 14.16 5.03
C ALA A 91 9.82 14.09 4.83
N PRO A 92 9.01 14.50 5.83
CA PRO A 92 7.55 14.53 5.71
C PRO A 92 7.11 15.29 4.46
N MET A 93 6.33 14.62 3.62
CA MET A 93 5.82 15.17 2.37
C MET A 93 4.57 14.44 1.90
N THR A 94 3.94 15.01 0.87
CA THR A 94 2.79 14.43 0.19
C THR A 94 3.14 14.08 -1.26
N ILE A 95 2.92 12.83 -1.66
CA ILE A 95 2.82 12.44 -3.07
C ILE A 95 1.33 12.34 -3.41
N LYS A 96 0.83 13.15 -4.34
CA LYS A 96 -0.59 13.14 -4.72
C LYS A 96 -0.81 13.12 -6.22
N GLY A 97 -1.85 12.44 -6.66
CA GLY A 97 -2.39 12.59 -8.01
C GLY A 97 -3.48 13.66 -8.09
N GLY A 98 -3.63 14.27 -9.26
CA GLY A 98 -4.75 15.13 -9.61
C GLY A 98 -6.04 14.33 -9.82
N ASN A 99 -5.92 13.07 -10.22
CA ASN A 99 -7.04 12.14 -10.35
C ASN A 99 -6.59 10.70 -10.05
N ARG A 100 -7.33 10.00 -9.18
CA ARG A 100 -7.01 8.63 -8.75
C ARG A 100 -6.78 7.66 -9.92
N ASN A 101 -7.55 7.77 -10.98
CA ASN A 101 -7.58 6.78 -12.06
C ASN A 101 -6.57 7.11 -13.18
N THR A 102 -6.16 8.37 -13.32
CA THR A 102 -5.35 8.83 -14.46
C THR A 102 -3.99 9.41 -14.07
N SER A 103 -3.77 9.75 -12.79
CA SER A 103 -2.45 10.05 -12.25
C SER A 103 -1.77 8.76 -11.81
N LYS A 104 -0.73 8.34 -12.51
CA LYS A 104 -0.13 7.00 -12.35
C LYS A 104 1.34 7.06 -11.94
N ILE A 105 1.73 6.10 -11.10
CA ILE A 105 3.12 5.68 -10.95
C ILE A 105 3.21 4.28 -11.55
N PHE A 106 4.05 4.10 -12.56
CA PHE A 106 4.28 2.83 -13.23
C PHE A 106 5.67 2.31 -12.88
N GLY A 107 5.76 1.06 -12.42
CA GLY A 107 7.02 0.42 -12.06
C GLY A 107 7.66 -0.28 -13.25
N THR A 108 7.18 -1.48 -13.60
CA THR A 108 7.83 -2.35 -14.58
C THR A 108 6.86 -3.37 -15.18
N ASN A 109 7.13 -3.87 -16.38
CA ASN A 109 6.46 -5.07 -16.89
C ASN A 109 7.20 -6.36 -16.52
N THR A 110 8.43 -6.26 -16.03
CA THR A 110 9.27 -7.40 -15.65
C THR A 110 8.70 -8.07 -14.40
N LYS A 111 8.34 -9.35 -14.50
CA LYS A 111 7.98 -10.20 -13.35
C LYS A 111 9.22 -10.53 -12.56
N ALA A 112 9.07 -10.76 -11.25
CA ALA A 112 10.16 -11.13 -10.37
C ALA A 112 11.37 -10.19 -10.52
N TRP A 113 11.14 -8.87 -10.71
CA TRP A 113 12.21 -7.93 -11.07
C TRP A 113 13.40 -7.97 -10.10
N ALA A 114 13.13 -8.19 -8.81
CA ALA A 114 14.17 -8.33 -7.81
C ALA A 114 15.13 -9.50 -8.08
N HIS A 115 14.62 -10.56 -8.71
CA HIS A 115 15.30 -11.83 -8.96
C HIS A 115 15.97 -11.92 -10.33
N GLY A 116 16.42 -10.80 -10.87
CA GLY A 116 17.18 -10.83 -12.12
C GLY A 116 16.36 -11.26 -13.35
N PRO A 117 17.03 -11.65 -14.45
CA PRO A 117 16.38 -12.06 -15.69
C PRO A 117 15.72 -13.44 -15.66
N ASP A 118 16.16 -14.37 -14.79
CA ASP A 118 15.58 -15.71 -14.69
C ASP A 118 14.37 -15.78 -13.73
N GLY A 119 14.19 -14.76 -12.88
CA GLY A 119 13.09 -14.69 -11.93
C GLY A 119 13.21 -15.72 -10.80
N VAL A 120 14.43 -16.17 -10.51
CA VAL A 120 14.74 -17.13 -9.46
C VAL A 120 15.71 -16.49 -8.45
N PRO A 121 15.44 -16.57 -7.13
CA PRO A 121 16.41 -16.11 -6.15
C PRO A 121 17.71 -16.91 -6.24
N ASP A 122 18.84 -16.22 -6.30
CA ASP A 122 20.15 -16.86 -6.27
C ASP A 122 20.46 -17.43 -4.86
N PRO A 123 21.21 -18.54 -4.75
CA PRO A 123 21.59 -19.09 -3.45
C PRO A 123 22.59 -18.18 -2.72
N ALA A 124 22.72 -18.39 -1.40
CA ALA A 124 23.67 -17.67 -0.53
C ALA A 124 23.49 -16.14 -0.47
N THR A 125 22.29 -15.65 -0.82
CA THR A 125 21.84 -14.29 -0.56
C THR A 125 21.62 -14.07 0.93
N SER A 126 22.15 -12.98 1.49
CA SER A 126 21.85 -12.58 2.87
C SER A 126 21.84 -11.06 3.03
N CYS A 127 21.31 -10.58 4.16
CA CYS A 127 21.31 -9.14 4.45
C CYS A 127 22.70 -8.51 4.45
N SER A 128 23.71 -9.26 4.89
CA SER A 128 25.10 -8.83 4.90
C SER A 128 25.81 -9.05 3.56
N ALA A 129 25.43 -10.09 2.83
CA ALA A 129 26.07 -10.47 1.57
C ALA A 129 25.47 -9.78 0.34
N GLY A 130 24.28 -9.18 0.47
CA GLY A 130 23.54 -8.54 -0.61
C GLY A 130 22.96 -9.55 -1.61
N ALA A 131 22.55 -9.03 -2.77
CA ALA A 131 22.14 -9.83 -3.92
C ALA A 131 23.35 -10.61 -4.48
N LYS A 132 23.09 -11.81 -5.04
CA LYS A 132 24.10 -12.67 -5.67
C LYS A 132 23.74 -12.91 -7.14
N GLY A 133 24.67 -13.51 -7.88
CA GLY A 133 24.46 -13.90 -9.28
C GLY A 133 23.85 -12.79 -10.13
N ASN A 134 22.64 -13.04 -10.64
CA ASN A 134 21.88 -12.12 -11.46
C ASN A 134 20.76 -11.37 -10.69
N ASP A 135 20.54 -11.68 -9.41
CA ASP A 135 19.60 -10.97 -8.56
C ASP A 135 19.90 -9.45 -8.58
N ARG A 136 18.85 -8.65 -8.73
CA ARG A 136 18.97 -7.18 -8.71
C ARG A 136 19.02 -6.65 -7.28
N VAL A 137 18.22 -7.22 -6.38
CA VAL A 137 18.08 -6.77 -5.00
C VAL A 137 17.86 -7.94 -4.04
N HIS A 138 18.52 -7.86 -2.88
CA HIS A 138 18.31 -8.80 -1.79
C HIS A 138 16.95 -8.60 -1.13
N ASP A 139 16.39 -9.66 -0.52
CA ASP A 139 15.10 -9.62 0.16
C ASP A 139 14.98 -8.50 1.22
N CYS A 140 16.03 -8.30 2.02
CA CYS A 140 16.10 -7.25 3.03
C CYS A 140 16.20 -5.82 2.47
N GLU A 141 16.38 -5.67 1.16
CA GLU A 141 16.49 -4.38 0.50
C GLU A 141 15.27 -4.05 -0.35
N LYS A 142 14.43 -5.03 -0.68
CA LYS A 142 13.24 -4.87 -1.55
C LYS A 142 12.36 -3.70 -1.12
N TRP A 143 12.28 -3.38 0.17
CA TRP A 143 11.53 -2.24 0.69
C TRP A 143 12.00 -0.87 0.17
N LYS A 144 13.25 -0.74 -0.27
CA LYS A 144 13.84 0.49 -0.84
C LYS A 144 13.47 0.70 -2.33
N TYR A 145 12.93 -0.33 -2.95
CA TYR A 145 12.69 -0.42 -4.40
C TYR A 145 11.19 -0.50 -4.75
N GLY A 146 10.37 0.04 -3.86
CA GLY A 146 8.95 0.19 -4.09
C GLY A 146 8.58 1.45 -4.87
N ALA A 147 7.33 1.57 -5.32
CA ALA A 147 6.88 2.78 -6.02
C ALA A 147 7.02 4.04 -5.14
N ILE A 148 6.76 3.90 -3.82
CA ILE A 148 7.03 4.92 -2.82
C ILE A 148 7.68 4.26 -1.60
N SER A 149 8.89 4.67 -1.26
CA SER A 149 9.61 4.18 -0.07
C SER A 149 10.07 5.34 0.82
N VAL A 150 9.78 5.26 2.11
CA VAL A 150 10.32 6.19 3.11
C VAL A 150 11.69 5.69 3.56
N ASP A 151 12.68 6.58 3.54
CA ASP A 151 14.04 6.29 4.00
C ASP A 151 14.03 5.82 5.46
N TYR A 152 14.83 4.81 5.78
CA TYR A 152 14.88 4.22 7.11
C TYR A 152 15.24 5.24 8.21
N ASN A 153 16.11 6.20 7.87
CA ASN A 153 16.58 7.24 8.79
C ASN A 153 15.67 8.46 8.84
N ALA A 154 14.58 8.49 8.05
CA ALA A 154 13.62 9.57 8.10
C ALA A 154 12.89 9.57 9.46
N SER A 155 12.46 10.75 9.92
CA SER A 155 11.84 10.89 11.25
C SER A 155 10.65 9.94 11.45
N ALA A 156 10.68 9.16 12.54
CA ALA A 156 9.64 8.19 12.91
C ALA A 156 8.36 8.86 13.43
N SER A 157 8.40 10.13 13.84
CA SER A 157 7.22 10.92 14.24
C SER A 157 6.60 11.71 13.09
N ALA A 158 7.31 11.81 11.97
CA ALA A 158 6.85 12.53 10.79
C ALA A 158 5.81 11.73 9.99
N GLN A 159 4.80 12.41 9.47
CA GLN A 159 3.79 11.80 8.61
C GLN A 159 4.13 11.94 7.12
N TYR A 160 3.99 10.83 6.40
CA TYR A 160 4.16 10.76 4.95
C TYR A 160 2.82 10.43 4.32
N LYS A 161 2.44 11.19 3.29
CA LYS A 161 1.09 11.11 2.72
C LYS A 161 1.14 10.66 1.26
N VAL A 162 0.29 9.70 0.89
CA VAL A 162 0.11 9.25 -0.49
C VAL A 162 -1.37 9.34 -0.83
N LYS A 163 -1.74 10.10 -1.86
CA LYS A 163 -3.16 10.39 -2.12
C LYS A 163 -3.57 10.38 -3.59
N SER A 164 -4.80 9.95 -3.85
CA SER A 164 -5.51 10.20 -5.12
C SER A 164 -4.74 9.81 -6.38
N LEU A 165 -4.09 8.65 -6.40
CA LEU A 165 -3.31 8.16 -7.55
C LEU A 165 -3.43 6.64 -7.71
N THR A 166 -2.98 6.12 -8.85
CA THR A 166 -2.83 4.68 -9.09
C THR A 166 -1.35 4.30 -9.17
N ILE A 167 -0.97 3.22 -8.51
CA ILE A 167 0.33 2.55 -8.64
C ILE A 167 0.11 1.29 -9.47
N VAL A 168 0.85 1.13 -10.55
CA VAL A 168 0.76 -0.02 -11.47
C VAL A 168 2.11 -0.72 -11.54
N ASN A 169 2.11 -2.03 -11.28
CA ASN A 169 3.25 -2.93 -11.40
C ASN A 169 4.52 -2.40 -10.73
N ALA A 170 4.45 -2.10 -9.43
CA ALA A 170 5.65 -1.75 -8.67
C ALA A 170 6.73 -2.86 -8.83
N ARG A 171 8.01 -2.44 -8.88
CA ARG A 171 9.15 -3.37 -9.04
C ARG A 171 9.22 -4.40 -7.92
N THR A 172 9.02 -3.92 -6.69
CA THR A 172 8.78 -4.73 -5.50
C THR A 172 7.50 -4.20 -4.82
N TYR A 173 7.60 -3.66 -3.60
CA TYR A 173 6.47 -3.19 -2.80
C TYR A 173 5.82 -1.95 -3.41
N ALA A 174 4.53 -1.71 -3.18
CA ALA A 174 3.88 -0.50 -3.68
C ALA A 174 4.20 0.72 -2.81
N ILE A 175 3.90 0.65 -1.51
CA ILE A 175 4.15 1.75 -0.56
C ILE A 175 4.78 1.18 0.71
N THR A 176 5.96 1.67 1.09
CA THR A 176 6.66 1.14 2.26
C THR A 176 7.31 2.21 3.13
N ALA A 177 7.11 2.06 4.43
CA ALA A 177 7.90 2.67 5.50
C ALA A 177 8.11 1.62 6.58
N LEU A 178 9.31 1.56 7.18
CA LEU A 178 9.60 0.57 8.21
C LEU A 178 9.22 1.08 9.62
N LYS A 179 9.39 2.37 9.87
CA LYS A 179 9.18 2.98 11.21
C LYS A 179 8.15 4.11 11.20
N GLN A 180 7.95 4.74 10.05
CA GLN A 180 7.22 5.99 9.93
C GLN A 180 5.72 5.75 9.69
N PRO A 181 4.82 6.53 10.31
CA PRO A 181 3.40 6.47 10.00
C PRO A 181 3.13 6.93 8.56
N LEU A 182 2.31 6.15 7.87
CA LEU A 182 1.80 6.51 6.55
C LEU A 182 0.35 6.98 6.64
N ASN A 183 -0.02 7.93 5.79
CA ASN A 183 -1.42 8.28 5.53
C ASN A 183 -1.69 8.08 4.02
N VAL A 184 -2.27 6.92 3.70
CA VAL A 184 -2.60 6.49 2.35
C VAL A 184 -4.10 6.66 2.14
N ASP A 185 -4.52 7.51 1.21
CA ASP A 185 -5.94 7.79 0.98
C ASP A 185 -6.29 7.86 -0.51
N ARG A 186 -7.38 7.20 -0.92
CA ARG A 186 -7.85 7.20 -2.31
C ARG A 186 -6.78 6.71 -3.30
N VAL A 187 -6.06 5.66 -2.94
CA VAL A 187 -5.04 5.04 -3.79
C VAL A 187 -5.56 3.76 -4.43
N THR A 188 -5.14 3.47 -5.65
CA THR A 188 -5.31 2.15 -6.27
C THR A 188 -3.94 1.53 -6.48
N ILE A 189 -3.72 0.31 -6.01
CA ILE A 189 -2.52 -0.49 -6.27
C ILE A 189 -2.94 -1.65 -7.16
N LEU A 190 -2.30 -1.78 -8.33
CA LEU A 190 -2.58 -2.83 -9.30
C LEU A 190 -1.29 -3.54 -9.69
N ASN A 191 -1.29 -4.86 -9.61
CA ASN A 191 -0.34 -5.69 -10.32
C ASN A 191 -1.07 -6.40 -11.47
N THR A 192 -0.90 -5.89 -12.68
CA THR A 192 -1.49 -6.42 -13.91
C THR A 192 -0.65 -7.53 -14.54
N ARG A 193 0.51 -7.87 -13.96
CA ARG A 193 1.33 -9.00 -14.41
C ARG A 193 0.64 -10.32 -14.03
N THR A 194 0.44 -11.21 -15.00
CA THR A 194 -0.19 -12.52 -14.79
C THR A 194 0.73 -13.48 -14.05
N ASN A 195 0.23 -14.23 -13.06
CA ASN A 195 0.97 -15.25 -12.31
C ASN A 195 2.27 -14.73 -11.66
N ASP A 196 2.20 -13.54 -11.07
CA ASP A 196 3.39 -12.80 -10.61
C ASP A 196 3.74 -13.02 -9.13
N PHE A 197 3.67 -14.27 -8.69
CA PHE A 197 3.87 -14.68 -7.29
C PHE A 197 5.32 -14.56 -6.77
N ARG A 198 6.27 -14.08 -7.60
CA ARG A 198 7.68 -13.89 -7.24
C ARG A 198 8.15 -12.43 -7.29
N SER A 199 7.29 -11.48 -7.65
CA SER A 199 7.70 -10.07 -7.69
C SER A 199 7.86 -9.42 -6.33
N ASN A 200 7.37 -10.05 -5.26
CA ASN A 200 7.17 -9.39 -3.98
C ASN A 200 6.45 -8.06 -4.20
N SER A 201 5.31 -8.14 -4.89
CA SER A 201 4.51 -6.98 -5.25
C SER A 201 3.62 -6.56 -4.09
N ASP A 202 4.16 -6.46 -2.89
CA ASP A 202 3.41 -6.20 -1.66
C ASP A 202 2.65 -4.87 -1.76
N GLY A 203 1.54 -4.75 -1.05
CA GLY A 203 0.76 -3.53 -1.01
C GLY A 203 1.39 -2.47 -0.10
N ILE A 204 0.88 -2.36 1.12
CA ILE A 204 1.21 -1.27 2.05
C ILE A 204 1.80 -1.83 3.34
N GLY A 205 3.01 -1.37 3.68
CA GLY A 205 3.64 -1.57 4.99
C GLY A 205 4.08 -0.23 5.58
N GLY A 206 3.73 0.03 6.84
CA GLY A 206 4.04 1.28 7.52
C GLY A 206 4.35 1.08 9.00
N GLY A 207 4.90 2.11 9.63
CA GLY A 207 5.12 2.17 11.07
C GLY A 207 3.85 2.37 11.88
N PRO A 208 3.98 2.55 13.21
CA PRO A 208 2.83 2.71 14.10
C PRO A 208 1.92 3.87 13.67
N ASN A 209 0.62 3.77 13.94
CA ASN A 209 -0.39 4.78 13.59
C ASN A 209 -0.61 4.99 12.08
N THR A 210 -0.19 4.05 11.24
CA THR A 210 -0.47 4.08 9.79
C THR A 210 -1.97 4.06 9.52
N ARG A 211 -2.44 4.94 8.62
CA ARG A 211 -3.83 5.07 8.18
C ARG A 211 -3.95 4.77 6.69
N ILE A 212 -4.85 3.85 6.34
CA ILE A 212 -5.13 3.43 4.97
C ILE A 212 -6.64 3.59 4.71
N THR A 213 -7.02 4.49 3.83
CA THR A 213 -8.43 4.80 3.58
C THR A 213 -8.81 4.83 2.10
N ASN A 214 -10.05 4.44 1.77
CA ASN A 214 -10.64 4.57 0.44
C ASN A 214 -9.79 3.95 -0.68
N THR A 215 -9.14 2.82 -0.40
CA THR A 215 -8.06 2.27 -1.22
C THR A 215 -8.44 0.92 -1.84
N LYS A 216 -7.94 0.64 -3.04
CA LYS A 216 -8.05 -0.69 -3.70
C LYS A 216 -6.65 -1.27 -3.83
N ILE A 217 -6.48 -2.54 -3.46
CA ILE A 217 -5.21 -3.26 -3.53
C ILE A 217 -5.43 -4.56 -4.30
N ASP A 218 -4.70 -4.73 -5.40
CA ASP A 218 -4.66 -5.95 -6.20
C ASP A 218 -3.19 -6.30 -6.43
N THR A 219 -2.68 -7.22 -5.62
CA THR A 219 -1.26 -7.57 -5.52
C THR A 219 -1.09 -9.08 -5.51
N TRP A 220 0.09 -9.54 -5.90
CA TRP A 220 0.50 -10.95 -5.82
C TRP A 220 1.36 -11.25 -4.58
N ASP A 221 1.28 -10.40 -3.56
CA ASP A 221 1.94 -10.63 -2.27
C ASP A 221 1.16 -9.89 -1.16
N ASP A 222 1.69 -9.85 0.05
CA ASP A 222 1.08 -9.28 1.25
C ASP A 222 0.45 -7.89 0.98
N ALA A 223 -0.87 -7.79 1.09
CA ALA A 223 -1.60 -6.57 0.72
C ALA A 223 -1.47 -5.48 1.79
N ILE A 224 -1.69 -5.81 3.06
CA ILE A 224 -1.51 -4.91 4.20
C ILE A 224 -0.70 -5.61 5.29
N LYS A 225 0.45 -5.02 5.65
CA LYS A 225 1.33 -5.52 6.71
C LYS A 225 0.96 -4.88 8.04
N LEU A 226 0.38 -5.67 8.95
CA LEU A 226 -0.04 -5.27 10.29
C LEU A 226 1.10 -5.41 11.31
N TYR A 227 2.30 -4.94 10.97
CA TYR A 227 3.51 -5.17 11.79
C TYR A 227 3.68 -4.19 12.92
N ALA A 228 3.03 -3.02 12.82
CA ALA A 228 3.20 -1.93 13.76
C ALA A 228 1.86 -1.52 14.38
N ASN A 229 1.91 -1.15 15.65
CA ASN A 229 0.72 -0.91 16.46
C ASN A 229 -0.17 0.19 15.89
N ASN A 230 -1.48 0.07 16.12
CA ASN A 230 -2.49 1.05 15.78
C ASN A 230 -2.60 1.36 14.27
N THR A 231 -2.43 0.35 13.43
CA THR A 231 -2.79 0.49 12.00
C THR A 231 -4.30 0.59 11.87
N TYR A 232 -4.77 1.61 11.15
CA TYR A 232 -6.19 1.90 10.91
C TYR A 232 -6.50 1.78 9.42
N VAL A 233 -7.43 0.89 9.07
CA VAL A 233 -7.85 0.61 7.69
C VAL A 233 -9.34 0.92 7.57
N LYS A 234 -9.74 1.75 6.60
CA LYS A 234 -11.17 2.06 6.36
C LYS A 234 -11.56 2.16 4.89
N ASN A 235 -12.68 1.55 4.50
CA ASN A 235 -13.21 1.59 3.13
C ASN A 235 -12.18 1.04 2.12
N VAL A 236 -11.69 -0.18 2.36
CA VAL A 236 -10.63 -0.78 1.54
C VAL A 236 -11.15 -2.03 0.84
N THR A 237 -10.79 -2.18 -0.44
CA THR A 237 -11.00 -3.43 -1.19
C THR A 237 -9.66 -4.08 -1.48
N ILE A 238 -9.53 -5.37 -1.19
CA ILE A 238 -8.35 -6.19 -1.46
C ILE A 238 -8.77 -7.32 -2.42
N VAL A 239 -7.99 -7.54 -3.49
CA VAL A 239 -8.05 -8.74 -4.31
C VAL A 239 -6.94 -9.66 -3.84
N HIS A 240 -7.31 -10.79 -3.24
CA HIS A 240 -6.37 -11.76 -2.70
C HIS A 240 -5.98 -12.77 -3.80
N ASN A 241 -4.84 -12.55 -4.44
CA ASN A 241 -4.26 -13.54 -5.36
C ASN A 241 -3.51 -14.63 -4.57
N SER A 242 -3.08 -15.73 -5.21
CA SER A 242 -2.56 -16.92 -4.53
C SER A 242 -1.29 -16.76 -3.68
N ASN A 243 -0.58 -15.64 -3.79
CA ASN A 243 0.63 -15.40 -3.02
C ASN A 243 0.46 -14.18 -2.11
N GLY A 244 0.92 -14.30 -0.86
CA GLY A 244 0.78 -13.28 0.17
C GLY A 244 -0.53 -13.39 0.96
N ALA A 245 -0.66 -12.58 2.02
CA ALA A 245 -1.91 -12.46 2.77
C ALA A 245 -2.58 -11.08 2.57
N PRO A 246 -3.91 -10.99 2.60
CA PRO A 246 -4.60 -9.71 2.73
C PRO A 246 -4.14 -8.93 3.96
N PHE A 247 -3.97 -9.64 5.09
CA PHE A 247 -3.45 -9.10 6.34
C PHE A 247 -2.30 -9.98 6.86
N GLN A 248 -1.06 -9.55 6.61
CA GLN A 248 0.13 -10.22 7.13
C GLN A 248 0.47 -9.66 8.51
N LEU A 249 0.60 -10.56 9.49
CA LEU A 249 0.88 -10.27 10.89
C LEU A 249 2.38 -10.31 11.19
N GLY A 250 3.16 -11.12 10.46
CA GLY A 250 4.60 -11.16 10.64
C GLY A 250 5.29 -12.33 9.94
N TRP A 251 6.55 -12.10 9.54
CA TRP A 251 7.51 -13.12 9.07
C TRP A 251 8.53 -13.52 10.15
N GLY A 252 8.51 -12.82 11.28
CA GLY A 252 9.38 -12.99 12.44
C GLY A 252 8.78 -12.21 13.60
N ASP A 253 9.49 -12.09 14.72
CA ASP A 253 8.95 -11.49 15.95
C ASP A 253 8.37 -10.09 15.73
N LYS A 254 7.22 -9.85 16.36
CA LYS A 254 6.52 -8.56 16.35
C LYS A 254 6.13 -8.15 17.76
N PRO A 255 6.09 -6.83 18.05
CA PRO A 255 5.54 -6.35 19.30
C PRO A 255 4.06 -6.71 19.42
N THR A 256 3.51 -6.56 20.63
CA THR A 256 2.06 -6.60 20.81
C THR A 256 1.40 -5.45 20.05
N THR A 257 0.37 -5.74 19.26
CA THR A 257 -0.30 -4.76 18.43
C THR A 257 -1.82 -4.83 18.55
N THR A 258 -2.48 -3.69 18.34
CA THR A 258 -3.92 -3.55 18.14
C THR A 258 -4.17 -2.81 16.83
N HIS A 259 -5.07 -3.31 16.01
CA HIS A 259 -5.41 -2.74 14.71
C HIS A 259 -6.92 -2.55 14.58
N ASN A 260 -7.33 -1.64 13.71
CA ASN A 260 -8.74 -1.33 13.49
C ASN A 260 -9.05 -1.42 11.98
N LEU A 261 -9.95 -2.33 11.61
CA LEU A 261 -10.36 -2.57 10.23
C LEU A 261 -11.84 -2.24 10.08
N HIS A 262 -12.17 -1.25 9.26
CA HIS A 262 -13.53 -0.75 9.08
C HIS A 262 -13.94 -0.83 7.62
N ASN A 263 -15.08 -1.44 7.32
CA ASN A 263 -15.64 -1.49 5.98
C ASN A 263 -14.61 -1.99 4.94
N VAL A 264 -14.13 -3.22 5.15
CA VAL A 264 -13.09 -3.85 4.32
C VAL A 264 -13.73 -5.00 3.56
N LEU A 265 -13.54 -5.03 2.25
CA LEU A 265 -13.90 -6.15 1.39
C LEU A 265 -12.65 -6.85 0.87
N VAL A 266 -12.52 -8.14 1.14
CA VAL A 266 -11.53 -9.01 0.52
C VAL A 266 -12.24 -9.92 -0.47
N LYS A 267 -11.86 -9.78 -1.75
CA LYS A 267 -12.33 -10.63 -2.84
C LYS A 267 -11.28 -11.71 -3.12
N GLN A 268 -11.73 -12.94 -3.30
CA GLN A 268 -10.90 -13.98 -3.88
C GLN A 268 -10.42 -13.55 -5.27
N GLY A 269 -9.10 -13.54 -5.47
CA GLY A 269 -8.43 -13.25 -6.73
C GLY A 269 -8.03 -14.51 -7.48
N GLN A 270 -6.94 -14.42 -8.23
CA GLN A 270 -6.43 -15.50 -9.08
C GLN A 270 -5.61 -16.51 -8.28
N ASP A 271 -5.79 -17.79 -8.57
CA ASP A 271 -5.01 -18.90 -8.01
C ASP A 271 -4.56 -19.91 -9.09
N PRO A 272 -3.65 -19.52 -9.98
CA PRO A 272 -3.22 -20.33 -11.13
C PRO A 272 -2.68 -21.71 -10.74
N ASN A 273 -2.11 -21.85 -9.54
CA ASN A 273 -1.55 -23.12 -9.05
C ASN A 273 -2.60 -23.98 -8.29
N GLY A 274 -3.85 -23.54 -8.28
CA GLY A 274 -4.95 -24.18 -7.55
C GLY A 274 -4.76 -24.20 -6.03
N HIS A 275 -3.99 -23.24 -5.50
CA HIS A 275 -3.79 -23.05 -4.06
C HIS A 275 -3.26 -21.64 -3.77
N PHE A 276 -3.49 -21.19 -2.54
CA PHE A 276 -2.89 -20.01 -1.91
C PHE A 276 -1.68 -20.42 -1.06
N ASN A 277 -0.71 -19.56 -0.80
CA ASN A 277 0.38 -19.86 0.14
C ASN A 277 0.14 -19.33 1.57
N LEU A 278 -0.83 -18.42 1.71
CA LEU A 278 -1.23 -17.77 2.94
C LEU A 278 -2.77 -17.55 2.97
N ALA A 279 -3.30 -17.26 4.15
CA ALA A 279 -4.73 -17.05 4.40
C ALA A 279 -5.07 -15.57 4.61
N LEU A 280 -6.37 -15.27 4.84
CA LEU A 280 -6.87 -13.92 5.09
C LEU A 280 -6.04 -13.17 6.16
N PHE A 281 -5.82 -13.83 7.32
CA PHE A 281 -4.88 -13.39 8.33
C PHE A 281 -3.77 -14.42 8.45
N SER A 282 -2.52 -13.97 8.32
CA SER A 282 -1.38 -14.89 8.36
C SER A 282 -0.27 -14.38 9.25
N ASN A 283 0.24 -15.23 10.14
CA ASN A 283 1.59 -15.15 10.69
C ASN A 283 2.41 -16.28 10.04
N SER A 284 3.51 -15.91 9.40
CA SER A 284 4.37 -16.80 8.64
C SER A 284 5.64 -17.21 9.38
N GLY A 285 5.94 -16.62 10.54
CA GLY A 285 7.11 -16.95 11.36
C GLY A 285 7.26 -16.07 12.62
N GLY A 286 8.05 -16.54 13.59
CA GLY A 286 8.31 -15.84 14.85
C GLY A 286 7.10 -15.78 15.79
N THR A 287 7.14 -14.87 16.76
CA THR A 287 6.11 -14.64 17.78
C THR A 287 5.36 -13.34 17.51
N VAL A 288 4.03 -13.40 17.45
CA VAL A 288 3.17 -12.20 17.32
C VAL A 288 2.08 -12.20 18.39
N ASN A 289 1.66 -11.03 18.85
CA ASN A 289 0.48 -10.88 19.71
C ASN A 289 -0.39 -9.74 19.19
N ALA A 290 -1.31 -10.07 18.29
CA ALA A 290 -2.11 -9.09 17.56
C ALA A 290 -3.58 -9.13 17.98
N THR A 291 -4.16 -7.96 18.22
CA THR A 291 -5.61 -7.76 18.29
C THR A 291 -6.07 -7.02 17.04
N VAL A 292 -7.13 -7.51 16.40
CA VAL A 292 -7.74 -6.87 15.23
C VAL A 292 -9.21 -6.60 15.54
N ASN A 293 -9.53 -5.33 15.75
CA ASN A 293 -10.90 -4.86 15.88
C ASN A 293 -11.47 -4.65 14.49
N THR A 294 -12.69 -5.12 14.27
CA THR A 294 -13.34 -5.10 12.98
C THR A 294 -14.75 -4.51 13.06
N SER A 295 -15.12 -3.71 12.07
CA SER A 295 -16.52 -3.44 11.78
C SER A 295 -16.75 -3.33 10.28
N GLY A 296 -17.63 -4.16 9.71
CA GLY A 296 -17.82 -4.21 8.26
C GLY A 296 -16.71 -4.97 7.51
N LEU A 297 -16.10 -5.99 8.12
CA LEU A 297 -15.12 -6.84 7.41
C LEU A 297 -15.85 -7.96 6.66
N ARG A 298 -15.66 -8.04 5.34
CA ARG A 298 -16.18 -9.09 4.48
C ARG A 298 -15.06 -9.81 3.74
N ALA A 299 -15.03 -11.13 3.80
CA ALA A 299 -14.16 -11.98 2.99
C ALA A 299 -14.89 -13.29 2.66
N GLU A 300 -14.94 -13.66 1.38
CA GLU A 300 -15.61 -14.87 0.91
C GLU A 300 -14.69 -15.63 -0.04
N TYR A 301 -14.30 -16.84 0.39
CA TYR A 301 -13.56 -17.79 -0.44
C TYR A 301 -14.47 -18.94 -0.84
N SER A 302 -14.30 -19.45 -2.05
CA SER A 302 -15.01 -20.64 -2.53
C SER A 302 -14.64 -21.86 -1.67
N SER A 303 -15.61 -22.75 -1.44
CA SER A 303 -15.46 -23.94 -0.58
C SER A 303 -14.39 -24.94 -1.04
N ASN A 304 -13.98 -24.87 -2.31
CA ASN A 304 -12.97 -25.74 -2.91
C ASN A 304 -11.54 -25.19 -2.82
N LYS A 305 -11.32 -23.97 -2.31
CA LYS A 305 -9.99 -23.36 -2.27
C LYS A 305 -9.03 -24.06 -1.32
N LYS A 306 -7.76 -24.08 -1.72
CA LYS A 306 -6.68 -24.77 -1.01
C LYS A 306 -5.60 -23.80 -0.55
N LEU A 307 -4.92 -24.18 0.52
CA LEU A 307 -3.69 -23.57 1.03
C LEU A 307 -2.55 -24.57 0.83
N TRP A 308 -1.40 -24.11 0.34
CA TRP A 308 -0.15 -24.86 0.42
C TRP A 308 0.45 -24.72 1.81
N TYR A 309 0.50 -25.83 2.54
CA TYR A 309 0.92 -25.89 3.93
C TYR A 309 1.72 -27.16 4.18
N ASN A 310 2.94 -27.03 4.74
CA ASN A 310 3.84 -28.14 5.09
C ASN A 310 4.02 -29.19 3.97
N GLY A 311 4.26 -28.73 2.75
CA GLY A 311 4.52 -29.61 1.61
C GLY A 311 3.28 -30.24 0.95
N GLY A 312 2.07 -29.85 1.37
CA GLY A 312 0.83 -30.37 0.79
C GLY A 312 -0.28 -29.33 0.67
N LYS A 313 -1.36 -29.69 -0.03
CA LYS A 313 -2.57 -28.87 -0.15
C LYS A 313 -3.56 -29.22 0.96
N VAL A 314 -3.94 -28.23 1.76
CA VAL A 314 -5.02 -28.32 2.76
C VAL A 314 -6.18 -27.40 2.36
N ASN A 315 -7.33 -27.53 3.00
CA ASN A 315 -8.43 -26.57 2.83
C ASN A 315 -7.99 -25.17 3.26
N LEU A 316 -8.27 -24.14 2.46
CA LEU A 316 -7.88 -22.76 2.78
C LEU A 316 -8.53 -22.30 4.10
N PRO A 317 -7.75 -22.01 5.16
CA PRO A 317 -8.31 -21.49 6.40
C PRO A 317 -8.55 -19.98 6.32
N LEU A 318 -9.33 -19.42 7.25
CA LEU A 318 -9.35 -17.96 7.49
C LEU A 318 -8.04 -17.47 8.09
N ILE A 319 -7.41 -18.28 8.94
CA ILE A 319 -6.24 -17.89 9.74
C ILE A 319 -5.11 -18.90 9.58
N VAL A 320 -3.90 -18.42 9.34
CA VAL A 320 -2.67 -19.22 9.38
C VAL A 320 -1.74 -18.65 10.44
N MET A 321 -1.31 -19.47 11.40
CA MET A 321 -0.36 -19.08 12.45
C MET A 321 0.83 -20.05 12.46
N LYS A 322 1.72 -19.93 11.47
CA LYS A 322 2.93 -20.76 11.31
C LYS A 322 4.03 -20.48 12.35
N GLY A 323 3.94 -19.34 13.03
CA GLY A 323 4.90 -18.93 14.06
C GLY A 323 4.92 -19.81 15.32
N SER A 324 5.50 -19.27 16.39
CA SER A 324 5.58 -19.97 17.69
C SER A 324 4.21 -20.32 18.25
N SER A 325 4.13 -21.34 19.10
CA SER A 325 2.91 -21.68 19.86
C SER A 325 2.44 -20.55 20.78
N SER A 326 3.35 -19.65 21.15
CA SER A 326 3.08 -18.42 21.91
C SER A 326 2.44 -17.31 21.08
N SER A 327 2.41 -17.45 19.74
CA SER A 327 1.76 -16.46 18.87
C SER A 327 0.25 -16.42 19.11
N LYS A 328 -0.33 -15.23 19.16
CA LYS A 328 -1.76 -15.00 19.43
C LYS A 328 -2.35 -14.02 18.43
N LEU A 329 -3.50 -14.37 17.88
CA LEU A 329 -4.40 -13.47 17.16
C LEU A 329 -5.74 -13.40 17.91
N THR A 330 -6.17 -12.19 18.25
CA THR A 330 -7.51 -11.93 18.79
C THR A 330 -8.29 -11.08 17.80
N LEU A 331 -9.31 -11.66 17.16
CA LEU A 331 -10.25 -10.91 16.34
C LEU A 331 -11.40 -10.42 17.22
N LYS A 332 -11.79 -9.15 17.10
CA LYS A 332 -12.93 -8.58 17.82
C LYS A 332 -13.87 -7.93 16.82
N SER A 333 -15.13 -8.31 16.82
CA SER A 333 -16.15 -7.45 16.23
C SER A 333 -16.41 -6.32 17.22
N LEU A 334 -16.50 -5.09 16.73
CA LEU A 334 -17.07 -4.00 17.53
C LEU A 334 -18.58 -4.24 17.68
N ASP A 335 -19.17 -3.73 18.78
CA ASP A 335 -20.58 -3.98 19.09
C ASP A 335 -21.51 -3.51 17.97
N GLY A 336 -22.52 -4.32 17.65
CA GLY A 336 -23.45 -4.08 16.53
C GLY A 336 -22.79 -4.11 15.14
N ALA A 337 -21.51 -4.46 15.03
CA ALA A 337 -20.81 -4.43 13.75
C ALA A 337 -21.01 -5.70 12.91
N ASN A 338 -21.08 -5.45 11.62
CA ASN A 338 -21.29 -6.44 10.58
C ASN A 338 -19.98 -7.13 10.18
N VAL A 339 -19.87 -8.46 10.33
CA VAL A 339 -18.69 -9.23 9.90
C VAL A 339 -19.14 -10.45 9.13
N LYS A 340 -18.62 -10.64 7.91
CA LYS A 340 -18.94 -11.78 7.04
C LYS A 340 -17.68 -12.45 6.52
N LEU A 341 -17.31 -13.57 7.14
CA LEU A 341 -16.12 -14.34 6.78
C LEU A 341 -16.53 -15.75 6.34
N SER A 342 -15.96 -16.25 5.25
CA SER A 342 -16.14 -17.64 4.84
C SER A 342 -14.88 -18.16 4.18
N ALA A 343 -14.41 -19.32 4.64
CA ALA A 343 -13.34 -20.10 4.03
C ALA A 343 -13.56 -21.59 4.30
N PRO A 344 -12.95 -22.49 3.51
CA PRO A 344 -13.01 -23.94 3.68
C PRO A 344 -12.59 -24.49 5.07
N ALA A 345 -11.79 -23.75 5.82
CA ALA A 345 -11.39 -24.09 7.20
C ALA A 345 -11.30 -22.82 8.08
N ALA A 346 -11.24 -22.97 9.40
CA ALA A 346 -11.05 -21.82 10.30
C ALA A 346 -9.57 -21.43 10.47
N LYS A 347 -8.72 -22.41 10.81
CA LYS A 347 -7.36 -22.15 11.26
C LYS A 347 -6.40 -23.26 10.82
N GLN A 348 -5.15 -22.87 10.54
CA GLN A 348 -4.00 -23.75 10.42
C GLN A 348 -2.80 -23.22 11.25
N GLY A 349 -1.92 -24.10 11.73
CA GLY A 349 -0.65 -23.73 12.40
C GLY A 349 -0.66 -23.78 13.92
N ASN A 350 0.50 -23.51 14.53
CA ASN A 350 0.80 -23.75 15.94
C ASN A 350 0.31 -22.63 16.87
N GLY A 351 0.27 -21.39 16.38
CA GLY A 351 -0.18 -20.26 17.19
C GLY A 351 -1.66 -20.35 17.54
N GLN A 352 -2.10 -19.49 18.46
CA GLN A 352 -3.47 -19.43 18.95
C GLN A 352 -4.25 -18.37 18.17
N ALA A 353 -5.53 -18.63 17.93
CA ALA A 353 -6.46 -17.64 17.41
C ALA A 353 -7.76 -17.71 18.19
N SER A 354 -8.25 -16.54 18.63
CA SER A 354 -9.56 -16.38 19.25
C SER A 354 -10.32 -15.30 18.49
N ALA A 355 -11.64 -15.38 18.50
CA ALA A 355 -12.48 -14.32 17.97
C ALA A 355 -13.62 -14.04 18.94
N LYS A 356 -13.86 -12.77 19.22
CA LYS A 356 -15.02 -12.29 19.96
C LYS A 356 -15.90 -11.59 18.94
N MET A 357 -16.73 -12.37 18.26
CA MET A 357 -17.69 -11.88 17.27
C MET A 357 -19.09 -11.97 17.90
N ASN A 358 -19.97 -11.02 17.60
CA ASN A 358 -21.36 -11.13 17.98
C ASN A 358 -22.00 -12.27 17.16
N GLY A 359 -22.18 -13.45 17.77
CA GLY A 359 -22.61 -14.71 17.15
C GLY A 359 -21.80 -15.92 17.62
N VAL A 360 -22.43 -17.11 17.68
CA VAL A 360 -21.82 -18.35 18.19
C VAL A 360 -20.60 -18.78 17.35
N TRP A 361 -19.56 -19.25 18.02
CA TRP A 361 -18.27 -19.70 17.47
C TRP A 361 -18.33 -21.07 16.77
N ALA A 362 -19.43 -21.39 16.09
CA ALA A 362 -19.52 -22.61 15.32
C ALA A 362 -18.89 -22.36 13.95
N VAL A 363 -17.71 -22.93 13.71
CA VAL A 363 -17.09 -23.01 12.38
C VAL A 363 -17.93 -23.96 11.52
N LYS A 364 -19.05 -23.46 11.03
CA LYS A 364 -19.67 -23.88 9.77
C LYS A 364 -20.00 -22.59 9.03
N ASN A 365 -19.77 -22.63 7.72
CA ASN A 365 -19.87 -21.50 6.81
C ASN A 365 -21.06 -20.58 7.14
N TYR A 366 -20.81 -19.27 6.98
CA TYR A 366 -21.74 -18.13 7.12
C TYR A 366 -21.79 -17.48 8.51
N TYR A 367 -21.00 -16.42 8.67
CA TYR A 367 -21.37 -15.29 9.54
C TYR A 367 -22.23 -14.34 8.70
N ASN A 368 -23.54 -14.27 8.97
CA ASN A 368 -24.40 -13.23 8.41
C ASN A 368 -24.55 -12.16 9.48
N PHE A 369 -24.02 -10.95 9.23
CA PHE A 369 -24.70 -9.66 9.39
C PHE A 369 -23.84 -8.62 8.66
N GLY A 370 -24.43 -7.88 7.70
CA GLY A 370 -23.76 -6.84 6.91
C GLY A 370 -24.35 -6.51 5.55
N ASN A 371 -24.63 -5.22 5.30
CA ASN A 371 -25.04 -4.72 3.98
C ASN A 371 -23.80 -4.44 3.11
N PRO A 372 -23.56 -5.22 2.03
CA PRO A 372 -22.40 -5.05 1.15
C PRO A 372 -22.34 -3.72 0.41
N SER A 373 -23.46 -3.02 0.23
CA SER A 373 -23.52 -1.76 -0.52
C SER A 373 -22.76 -0.61 0.17
N LEU A 374 -22.47 -0.75 1.46
CA LEU A 374 -21.75 0.26 2.23
C LEU A 374 -20.23 0.24 1.98
N VAL A 375 -19.68 -0.75 1.27
CA VAL A 375 -18.26 -0.80 0.87
C VAL A 375 -18.02 0.13 -0.33
N THR A 376 -17.81 1.43 -0.04
CA THR A 376 -17.59 2.47 -1.06
C THR A 376 -16.18 2.49 -1.65
N GLY A 377 -15.30 1.56 -1.25
CA GLY A 377 -13.92 1.45 -1.74
C GLY A 377 -13.79 0.90 -3.17
N CYS A 378 -14.89 0.39 -3.75
CA CYS A 378 -14.95 -0.04 -5.15
C CYS A 378 -14.98 1.21 -6.04
N GLY A 379 -13.82 1.74 -6.41
CA GLY A 379 -13.72 2.60 -7.59
C GLY A 379 -14.04 1.74 -8.81
N CYS A 380 -15.13 2.08 -9.50
CA CYS A 380 -15.40 1.60 -10.85
C CYS A 380 -14.20 1.91 -11.76
#